data_AF-A0A9P3CMJ9-F1
#
_entry.id   AF-A0A9P3CMJ9-F1
#
_cell.length_a   1.000
_cell.length_b   1.000
_cell.length_c   1.000
_cell.angle_alpha   90.00
_cell.angle_beta   90.00
_cell.angle_gamma   90.00
#
_symmetry.space_group_name_H-M   'P 1'
#
loop_
_entity.id
_entity.type
_entity.pdbx_description
1 polymer ?
#
loop_
_entity_poly.entity_id
_entity_poly.type
_entity_poly.pdbx_seq_one_letter_code
_entity_poly.pdbx_strand_id
1 'polypeptide(L)'
;MFQEMLTRQDPAQNNVIFMFSVMLIMLAFGALQSTCEPPTVEDILEVFALFRGPRALWNIRDTAETELGEAIMSGDKLEVASSDLITPGAEEIFAKLDEAEMDEVCTEAAQLLRITWATVKLVPNDLRAMAYFPAMADDAFFTKVAEHDANALLVLRHFAVVLKAHEERWWVGRWHEILVAAVDAAWPKDV
;
A
#
# COMPACT_ATOMS: atom_id res chain seq x y z
N MET A 1 -7.64 -17.17 -20.67
CA MET A 1 -8.75 -17.18 -19.69
C MET A 1 -8.85 -15.89 -18.87
N PHE A 2 -7.96 -15.57 -17.92
CA PHE A 2 -8.10 -14.32 -17.12
C PHE A 2 -7.95 -13.04 -17.97
N GLN A 3 -6.96 -13.01 -18.89
CA GLN A 3 -6.81 -11.94 -19.88
C GLN A 3 -7.99 -11.81 -20.87
N GLU A 4 -8.70 -12.90 -21.16
CA GLU A 4 -9.91 -12.87 -22.01
C GLU A 4 -11.14 -12.36 -21.25
N MET A 5 -11.17 -12.51 -19.92
CA MET A 5 -12.22 -11.93 -19.08
C MET A 5 -12.04 -10.42 -18.92
N LEU A 6 -10.80 -9.92 -18.91
CA LEU A 6 -10.49 -8.49 -18.86
C LEU A 6 -10.96 -7.70 -20.11
N THR A 7 -11.15 -8.36 -21.24
CA THR A 7 -11.56 -7.71 -22.51
C THR A 7 -13.08 -7.66 -22.72
N ARG A 8 -13.87 -8.36 -21.90
CA ARG A 8 -15.34 -8.31 -21.93
C ARG A 8 -15.86 -7.39 -20.81
N GLN A 9 -16.49 -6.29 -21.19
CA GLN A 9 -17.13 -5.33 -20.27
C GLN A 9 -18.45 -5.88 -19.70
N ASP A 10 -18.41 -7.03 -19.01
CA ASP A 10 -19.53 -7.54 -18.23
C ASP A 10 -19.34 -7.16 -16.75
N PRO A 11 -20.26 -6.38 -16.14
CA PRO A 11 -20.19 -5.99 -14.73
C PRO A 11 -19.99 -7.18 -13.77
N ALA A 12 -20.60 -8.33 -14.05
CA ALA A 12 -20.43 -9.52 -13.23
C ALA A 12 -18.99 -10.09 -13.30
N GLN A 13 -18.33 -9.98 -14.46
CA GLN A 13 -16.94 -10.41 -14.64
C GLN A 13 -15.96 -9.44 -13.98
N ASN A 14 -16.23 -8.13 -14.04
CA ASN A 14 -15.45 -7.13 -13.32
C ASN A 14 -15.45 -7.38 -11.80
N ASN A 15 -16.60 -7.75 -11.23
CA ASN A 15 -16.72 -8.12 -9.82
C ASN A 15 -15.87 -9.33 -9.45
N VAL A 16 -15.87 -10.37 -10.29
CA VAL A 16 -15.06 -11.58 -10.07
C VAL A 16 -13.58 -11.27 -10.13
N ILE A 17 -13.15 -10.48 -11.13
CA ILE A 17 -11.76 -10.05 -11.29
C ILE A 17 -11.31 -9.24 -10.07
N PHE A 18 -12.14 -8.28 -9.65
CA PHE A 18 -11.88 -7.45 -8.47
C PHE A 18 -11.74 -8.30 -7.19
N MET A 19 -12.72 -9.17 -6.91
CA MET A 19 -12.70 -10.05 -5.73
C MET A 19 -11.50 -10.99 -5.75
N PHE A 20 -11.17 -11.55 -6.91
CA PHE A 20 -10.00 -12.39 -7.07
C PHE A 20 -8.70 -11.62 -6.79
N SER A 21 -8.57 -10.38 -7.28
CA SER A 21 -7.42 -9.52 -6.98
C SER A 21 -7.29 -9.23 -5.47
N VAL A 22 -8.39 -8.93 -4.79
CA VAL A 22 -8.38 -8.73 -3.32
C VAL A 22 -7.96 -10.00 -2.60
N MET A 23 -8.49 -11.16 -3.00
CA MET A 23 -8.08 -12.45 -2.42
C MET A 23 -6.60 -12.73 -2.65
N LEU A 24 -6.06 -12.44 -3.83
CA LEU A 24 -4.63 -12.60 -4.12
C LEU A 24 -3.77 -11.71 -3.22
N ILE A 25 -4.15 -10.46 -3.01
CA ILE A 25 -3.46 -9.55 -2.09
C ILE A 25 -3.48 -10.11 -0.67
N MET A 26 -4.66 -10.51 -0.17
CA MET A 26 -4.80 -11.08 1.18
C MET A 26 -3.95 -12.35 1.35
N LEU A 27 -3.93 -13.22 0.34
CA LEU A 27 -3.15 -14.45 0.34
C LEU A 27 -1.65 -14.17 0.29
N ALA A 28 -1.19 -13.23 -0.53
CA ALA A 28 0.21 -12.83 -0.59
C ALA A 28 0.69 -12.27 0.76
N PHE A 29 -0.13 -11.42 1.37
CA PHE A 29 0.13 -10.89 2.72
C PHE A 29 0.15 -11.99 3.79
N GLY A 30 -0.80 -12.91 3.77
CA GLY A 30 -0.85 -14.02 4.71
C GLY A 30 0.31 -15.01 4.54
N ALA A 31 0.69 -15.29 3.29
CA ALA A 31 1.77 -16.22 2.96
C ALA A 31 3.13 -15.72 3.45
N LEU A 32 3.43 -14.44 3.21
CA LEU A 32 4.71 -13.85 3.61
C LEU A 32 4.89 -13.76 5.13
N GLN A 33 3.79 -13.66 5.89
CA GLN A 33 3.83 -13.76 7.36
C GLN A 33 4.14 -15.16 7.87
N SER A 34 3.96 -16.18 7.03
CA SER A 34 4.08 -17.60 7.40
C SER A 34 5.41 -18.21 6.96
N THR A 35 6.32 -17.41 6.39
CA THR A 35 7.63 -17.91 5.94
C THR A 35 8.56 -18.16 7.12
N CYS A 36 9.39 -19.20 7.00
CA CYS A 36 10.43 -19.49 7.99
C CYS A 36 11.61 -18.50 7.91
N GLU A 37 11.87 -17.96 6.72
CA GLU A 37 12.91 -16.98 6.48
C GLU A 37 12.31 -15.56 6.53
N PRO A 38 13.01 -14.59 7.15
CA PRO A 38 12.59 -13.20 7.14
C PRO A 38 12.53 -12.67 5.70
N PRO A 39 11.40 -12.06 5.28
CA PRO A 39 11.27 -11.49 3.94
C PRO A 39 12.29 -10.38 3.68
N THR A 40 12.76 -10.27 2.45
CA THR A 40 13.61 -9.15 2.01
C THR A 40 12.78 -7.98 1.49
N VAL A 41 13.44 -6.86 1.19
CA VAL A 41 12.76 -5.70 0.55
C VAL A 41 12.22 -6.09 -0.83
N GLU A 42 12.93 -6.93 -1.57
CA GLU A 42 12.52 -7.41 -2.88
C GLU A 42 11.24 -8.25 -2.79
N ASP A 43 11.13 -9.17 -1.82
CA ASP A 43 9.91 -9.94 -1.58
C ASP A 43 8.71 -9.02 -1.30
N ILE A 44 8.93 -7.96 -0.53
CA ILE A 44 7.91 -6.95 -0.23
C ILE A 44 7.50 -6.19 -1.50
N LEU A 45 8.47 -5.83 -2.36
CA LEU A 45 8.19 -5.14 -3.62
C LEU A 45 7.36 -6.00 -4.58
N GLU A 46 7.57 -7.32 -4.59
CA GLU A 46 6.74 -8.27 -5.36
C GLU A 46 5.30 -8.27 -4.86
N VAL A 47 5.10 -8.32 -3.53
CA VAL A 47 3.77 -8.20 -2.94
C VAL A 47 3.15 -6.84 -3.27
N PHE A 48 3.93 -5.76 -3.24
CA PHE A 48 3.42 -4.43 -3.55
C PHE A 48 3.07 -4.25 -5.04
N ALA A 49 3.73 -4.98 -5.93
CA ALA A 49 3.37 -5.02 -7.35
C ALA A 49 1.93 -5.51 -7.59
N LEU A 50 1.39 -6.34 -6.68
CA LEU A 50 -0.01 -6.78 -6.73
C LEU A 50 -1.01 -5.63 -6.57
N PHE A 51 -0.63 -4.50 -5.95
CA PHE A 51 -1.47 -3.30 -5.86
C PHE A 51 -1.35 -2.37 -7.08
N ARG A 52 -0.26 -2.47 -7.85
CA ARG A 52 0.00 -1.62 -9.03
C ARG A 52 -0.76 -2.07 -10.27
N GLY A 53 -0.80 -3.39 -10.52
CA GLY A 53 -1.65 -3.97 -11.59
C GLY A 53 -3.11 -3.54 -11.52
N PRO A 54 -3.72 -3.45 -10.33
CA PRO A 54 -5.05 -2.91 -10.14
C PRO A 54 -5.16 -1.38 -9.99
N ARG A 55 -4.22 -0.55 -10.45
CA ARG A 55 -4.51 0.91 -10.63
C ARG A 55 -5.83 1.13 -11.40
N ALA A 56 -6.18 0.19 -12.28
CA ALA A 56 -7.49 0.11 -12.93
C ALA A 56 -8.66 -0.21 -11.95
N LEU A 57 -8.48 -1.06 -10.93
CA LEU A 57 -9.52 -1.41 -9.94
C LEU A 57 -10.01 -0.23 -9.11
N TRP A 58 -9.16 0.78 -8.83
CA TRP A 58 -9.61 2.02 -8.19
C TRP A 58 -10.63 2.78 -9.05
N ASN A 59 -10.56 2.65 -10.37
CA ASN A 59 -11.46 3.29 -11.33
C ASN A 59 -12.62 2.37 -11.77
N ILE A 60 -12.50 1.04 -11.63
CA ILE A 60 -13.47 0.06 -12.16
C ILE A 60 -14.72 -0.08 -11.26
N ARG A 61 -14.70 0.38 -10.01
CA ARG A 61 -15.83 0.17 -9.10
C ARG A 61 -17.11 0.96 -9.45
N ASP A 62 -17.07 1.98 -10.31
CA ASP A 62 -18.29 2.66 -10.79
C ASP A 62 -19.28 1.70 -11.50
N THR A 63 -18.90 0.44 -11.76
CA THR A 63 -19.78 -0.61 -12.34
C THR A 63 -20.00 -1.84 -11.45
N ALA A 64 -19.41 -1.89 -10.26
CA ALA A 64 -19.34 -3.07 -9.41
C ALA A 64 -20.31 -3.00 -8.22
N GLU A 65 -21.61 -3.08 -8.50
CA GLU A 65 -22.66 -3.19 -7.48
C GLU A 65 -22.66 -4.60 -6.86
N THR A 66 -21.87 -4.83 -5.80
CA THR A 66 -22.02 -6.04 -4.97
C THR A 66 -21.90 -5.74 -3.48
N GLU A 67 -22.81 -6.31 -2.70
CA GLU A 67 -22.85 -6.26 -1.22
C GLU A 67 -21.51 -6.71 -0.57
N LEU A 68 -20.78 -7.62 -1.24
CA LEU A 68 -19.45 -8.07 -0.81
C LEU A 68 -18.36 -7.00 -0.98
N GLY A 69 -18.42 -6.20 -2.05
CA GLY A 69 -17.52 -5.07 -2.27
C GLY A 69 -17.72 -3.98 -1.22
N GLU A 70 -18.97 -3.73 -0.82
CA GLU A 70 -19.31 -2.81 0.28
C GLU A 70 -18.88 -3.33 1.65
N ALA A 71 -19.01 -4.64 1.89
CA ALA A 71 -18.57 -5.28 3.13
C ALA A 71 -17.04 -5.24 3.32
N ILE A 72 -16.29 -5.32 2.22
CA ILE A 72 -14.81 -5.33 2.23
C ILE A 72 -14.25 -3.89 2.15
N MET A 73 -14.89 -3.01 1.39
CA MET A 73 -14.44 -1.64 1.14
C MET A 73 -15.61 -0.70 1.38
N SER A 74 -15.65 -0.09 2.56
CA SER A 74 -16.75 0.74 3.03
C SER A 74 -17.09 1.85 2.00
N GLY A 75 -18.24 1.74 1.34
CA GLY A 75 -18.77 2.77 0.43
C GLY A 75 -18.21 2.77 -1.01
N ASP A 76 -18.87 3.54 -1.89
CA ASP A 76 -18.66 3.47 -3.34
C ASP A 76 -17.26 3.91 -3.81
N LYS A 77 -16.75 5.02 -3.27
CA LYS A 77 -15.42 5.57 -3.61
C LYS A 77 -14.55 5.68 -2.37
N LEU A 78 -13.25 5.49 -2.54
CA LEU A 78 -12.31 5.84 -1.48
C LEU A 78 -12.32 7.35 -1.34
N GLU A 79 -12.72 7.84 -0.16
CA GLU A 79 -12.54 9.23 0.19
C GLU A 79 -11.07 9.45 0.54
N VAL A 80 -10.31 9.95 -0.42
CA VAL A 80 -8.89 10.28 -0.23
C VAL A 80 -8.79 11.62 0.47
N ALA A 81 -7.98 11.68 1.52
CA ALA A 81 -7.74 12.92 2.25
C ALA A 81 -7.06 13.97 1.35
N SER A 82 -7.43 15.24 1.54
CA SER A 82 -6.67 16.36 0.96
C SER A 82 -5.27 16.43 1.57
N SER A 83 -4.29 16.94 0.81
CA SER A 83 -2.95 17.26 1.33
C SER A 83 -2.98 18.22 2.51
N ASP A 84 -4.02 19.05 2.59
CA ASP A 84 -4.18 20.08 3.64
C ASP A 84 -4.76 19.52 4.94
N LEU A 85 -5.12 18.22 4.96
CA LEU A 85 -5.75 17.59 6.12
C LEU A 85 -4.68 17.34 7.21
N ILE A 86 -4.61 18.25 8.18
CA ILE A 86 -3.74 18.08 9.34
C ILE A 86 -4.27 16.94 10.20
N THR A 87 -3.54 15.84 10.21
CA THR A 87 -3.85 14.68 11.04
C THR A 87 -3.11 14.82 12.38
N PRO A 88 -3.80 14.76 13.55
CA PRO A 88 -3.14 14.85 14.84
C PRO A 88 -2.00 13.83 14.99
N GLY A 89 -0.83 14.29 15.42
CA GLY A 89 0.37 13.45 15.60
C GLY A 89 1.14 13.13 14.31
N ALA A 90 0.71 13.59 13.14
CA ALA A 90 1.44 13.38 11.90
C ALA A 90 2.84 14.02 11.91
N GLU A 91 2.99 15.19 12.55
CA GLU A 91 4.28 15.87 12.70
C GLU A 91 5.32 14.98 13.40
N GLU A 92 4.95 14.36 14.52
CA GLU A 92 5.86 13.47 15.25
C GLU A 92 6.16 12.18 14.47
N ILE A 93 5.15 11.64 13.79
CA ILE A 93 5.29 10.41 12.98
C ILE A 93 6.24 10.64 11.79
N PHE A 94 6.17 11.80 11.15
CA PHE A 94 6.90 12.08 9.91
C PHE A 94 8.08 13.05 10.08
N ALA A 95 8.42 13.45 11.31
CA ALA A 95 9.53 14.37 11.60
C ALA A 95 10.85 13.95 10.92
N LYS A 96 11.17 12.66 10.93
CA LYS A 96 12.38 12.14 10.26
C LYS A 96 12.36 12.30 8.74
N LEU A 97 11.17 12.28 8.12
CA LEU A 97 11.02 12.57 6.70
C LEU A 97 11.15 14.07 6.43
N ASP A 98 10.72 14.92 7.35
CA ASP A 98 10.84 16.39 7.22
C ASP A 98 12.29 16.88 7.36
N GLU A 99 13.10 16.17 8.17
CA GLU A 99 14.51 16.49 8.38
C GLU A 99 15.44 15.98 7.26
N ALA A 100 14.99 15.02 6.45
CA ALA A 100 15.80 14.38 5.43
C ALA A 100 15.87 15.22 4.14
N GLU A 101 17.08 15.40 3.61
CA GLU A 101 17.27 15.99 2.28
C GLU A 101 17.00 14.91 1.21
N MET A 102 15.85 15.03 0.56
CA MET A 102 15.34 14.07 -0.41
C MET A 102 15.36 14.63 -1.83
N ASP A 103 15.53 13.76 -2.82
CA ASP A 103 15.25 14.12 -4.21
C ASP A 103 13.74 14.22 -4.47
N GLU A 104 13.39 14.65 -5.69
CA GLU A 104 11.99 14.85 -6.11
C GLU A 104 11.17 13.57 -5.96
N VAL A 105 11.71 12.41 -6.38
CA VAL A 105 11.02 11.12 -6.34
C VAL A 105 10.69 10.72 -4.89
N CYS A 106 11.64 10.83 -3.97
CA CYS A 106 11.41 10.50 -2.57
C CYS A 106 10.52 11.52 -1.87
N THR A 107 10.61 12.80 -2.26
CA THR A 107 9.75 13.88 -1.73
C THR A 107 8.29 13.64 -2.10
N GLU A 108 8.01 13.31 -3.36
CA GLU A 108 6.66 12.99 -3.83
C GLU A 108 6.10 11.74 -3.14
N ALA A 109 6.92 10.68 -3.00
CA ALA A 109 6.51 9.49 -2.26
C ALA A 109 6.22 9.79 -0.78
N ALA A 110 7.03 10.62 -0.13
CA ALA A 110 6.79 11.05 1.25
C ALA A 110 5.50 11.86 1.39
N GLN A 111 5.16 12.71 0.41
CA GLN A 111 3.88 13.43 0.39
C GLN A 111 2.70 12.47 0.19
N LEU A 112 2.82 11.53 -0.75
CA LEU A 112 1.81 10.50 -0.96
C LEU A 112 1.57 9.68 0.32
N LEU A 113 2.63 9.33 1.04
CA LEU A 113 2.53 8.60 2.31
C LEU A 113 1.75 9.40 3.38
N ARG A 114 1.92 10.73 3.43
CA ARG A 114 1.14 11.60 4.33
C ARG A 114 -0.35 11.59 3.95
N ILE A 115 -0.66 11.66 2.66
CA ILE A 115 -2.03 11.54 2.14
C ILE A 115 -2.62 10.17 2.50
N THR A 116 -1.86 9.09 2.33
CA THR A 116 -2.26 7.73 2.71
C THR A 116 -2.59 7.66 4.21
N TRP A 117 -1.73 8.20 5.06
CA TRP A 117 -1.97 8.22 6.51
C TRP A 117 -3.23 9.00 6.88
N ALA A 118 -3.41 10.19 6.32
CA ALA A 118 -4.60 11.01 6.53
C ALA A 118 -5.87 10.28 6.04
N THR A 119 -5.77 9.58 4.91
CA THR A 119 -6.86 8.76 4.35
C THR A 119 -7.21 7.60 5.27
N VAL A 120 -6.22 6.89 5.83
CA VAL A 120 -6.46 5.82 6.82
C VAL A 120 -7.13 6.36 8.08
N LYS A 121 -6.85 7.60 8.49
CA LYS A 121 -7.56 8.21 9.62
C LYS A 121 -8.97 8.65 9.29
N LEU A 122 -9.20 9.11 8.07
CA LEU A 122 -10.53 9.50 7.59
C LEU A 122 -11.45 8.29 7.45
N VAL A 123 -10.95 7.19 6.88
CA VAL A 123 -11.71 5.96 6.60
C VAL A 123 -11.00 4.70 7.12
N PRO A 124 -10.89 4.50 8.46
CA PRO A 124 -10.06 3.45 9.07
C PRO A 124 -10.47 2.01 8.73
N ASN A 125 -11.71 1.81 8.29
CA ASN A 125 -12.21 0.49 7.92
C ASN A 125 -12.09 0.18 6.42
N ASP A 126 -11.71 1.16 5.59
CA ASP A 126 -11.57 0.98 4.14
C ASP A 126 -10.18 0.43 3.80
N LEU A 127 -10.16 -0.79 3.26
CA LEU A 127 -8.92 -1.46 2.87
C LEU A 127 -8.16 -0.76 1.75
N ARG A 128 -8.86 0.02 0.91
CA ARG A 128 -8.21 0.81 -0.13
C ARG A 128 -7.27 1.86 0.46
N ALA A 129 -7.54 2.33 1.67
CA ALA A 129 -6.73 3.35 2.33
C ALA A 129 -5.30 2.84 2.57
N MET A 130 -5.14 1.64 3.11
CA MET A 130 -3.82 1.01 3.27
C MET A 130 -3.16 0.72 1.93
N ALA A 131 -3.95 0.28 0.95
CA ALA A 131 -3.46 -0.06 -0.38
C ALA A 131 -3.11 1.16 -1.25
N TYR A 132 -3.48 2.38 -0.82
CA TYR A 132 -3.35 3.59 -1.61
C TYR A 132 -1.89 3.93 -1.93
N PHE A 133 -1.00 3.86 -0.93
CA PHE A 133 0.42 4.13 -1.15
C PHE A 133 1.07 3.16 -2.15
N PRO A 134 1.04 1.82 -1.94
CA PRO A 134 1.68 0.90 -2.88
C PRO A 134 1.04 0.88 -4.28
N ALA A 135 -0.23 1.29 -4.40
CA ALA A 135 -0.90 1.42 -5.69
C ALA A 135 -0.55 2.72 -6.44
N MET A 136 -0.35 3.82 -5.72
CA MET A 136 -0.21 5.15 -6.32
C MET A 136 1.23 5.64 -6.42
N ALA A 137 2.15 5.14 -5.59
CA ALA A 137 3.56 5.51 -5.65
C ALA A 137 4.15 5.22 -7.04
N ASP A 138 5.07 6.08 -7.49
CA ASP A 138 5.66 5.98 -8.82
C ASP A 138 6.61 4.76 -8.93
N ASP A 139 6.73 4.20 -10.13
CA ASP A 139 7.64 3.07 -10.37
C ASP A 139 9.11 3.47 -10.18
N ALA A 140 9.47 4.75 -10.37
CA ALA A 140 10.78 5.29 -10.06
C ALA A 140 11.10 5.21 -8.57
N PHE A 141 10.10 5.41 -7.69
CA PHE A 141 10.28 5.24 -6.25
C PHE A 141 10.60 3.78 -5.93
N PHE A 142 9.84 2.83 -6.48
CA PHE A 142 10.12 1.40 -6.25
C PHE A 142 11.46 0.95 -6.83
N THR A 143 11.90 1.55 -7.93
CA THR A 143 13.24 1.32 -8.49
C THR A 143 14.31 1.73 -7.48
N LYS A 144 14.20 2.91 -6.87
CA LYS A 144 15.13 3.37 -5.82
C LYS A 144 15.11 2.49 -4.58
N VAL A 145 13.95 2.01 -4.16
CA VAL A 145 13.84 1.04 -3.06
C VAL A 145 14.62 -0.24 -3.39
N ALA A 146 14.49 -0.76 -4.62
CA ALA A 146 15.23 -1.95 -5.06
C ALA A 146 16.74 -1.72 -5.16
N GLU A 147 17.16 -0.47 -5.40
CA GLU A 147 18.57 -0.04 -5.37
C GLU A 147 19.09 0.26 -3.95
N HIS A 148 18.26 0.03 -2.92
CA HIS A 148 18.56 0.29 -1.50
C HIS A 148 18.93 1.76 -1.21
N ASP A 149 18.36 2.69 -1.97
CA ASP A 149 18.50 4.14 -1.71
C ASP A 149 18.00 4.48 -0.29
N ALA A 150 18.83 5.17 0.50
CA ALA A 150 18.55 5.45 1.91
C ALA A 150 17.26 6.26 2.12
N ASN A 151 16.99 7.24 1.24
CA ASN A 151 15.79 8.08 1.35
C ASN A 151 14.54 7.29 0.93
N ALA A 152 14.63 6.47 -0.13
CA ALA A 152 13.54 5.62 -0.55
C ALA A 152 13.18 4.57 0.52
N LEU A 153 14.21 3.95 1.12
CA LEU A 153 14.05 3.06 2.26
C LEU A 153 13.48 3.77 3.49
N LEU A 154 13.89 5.02 3.77
CA LEU A 154 13.32 5.81 4.86
C LEU A 154 11.82 6.02 4.68
N VAL A 155 11.37 6.41 3.48
CA VAL A 155 9.94 6.59 3.16
C VAL A 155 9.21 5.25 3.32
N LEU A 156 9.75 4.17 2.75
CA LEU A 156 9.15 2.84 2.85
C LEU A 156 9.05 2.37 4.31
N ARG A 157 10.06 2.63 5.13
CA ARG A 157 10.04 2.31 6.56
C ARG A 157 8.88 3.01 7.29
N HIS A 158 8.59 4.26 6.94
CA HIS A 158 7.48 5.01 7.56
C HIS A 158 6.11 4.51 7.12
N PHE A 159 6.00 3.83 5.97
CA PHE A 159 4.76 3.15 5.57
C PHE A 159 4.34 2.05 6.56
N ALA A 160 5.25 1.54 7.39
CA ALA A 160 4.90 0.60 8.47
C ALA A 160 3.85 1.16 9.45
N VAL A 161 3.79 2.48 9.63
CA VAL A 161 2.78 3.13 10.50
C VAL A 161 1.37 2.96 9.93
N VAL A 162 1.23 3.01 8.59
CA VAL A 162 -0.03 2.74 7.91
C VAL A 162 -0.44 1.27 8.11
N LEU A 163 0.49 0.33 7.92
CA LEU A 163 0.21 -1.09 8.11
C LEU A 163 -0.17 -1.41 9.56
N LYS A 164 0.49 -0.78 10.53
CA LYS A 164 0.20 -0.94 11.96
C LYS A 164 -1.23 -0.51 12.31
N ALA A 165 -1.78 0.51 11.67
CA ALA A 165 -3.16 0.93 11.89
C ALA A 165 -4.21 -0.14 11.51
N HIS A 166 -3.81 -1.18 10.78
CA HIS A 166 -4.66 -2.29 10.38
C HIS A 166 -4.20 -3.65 10.97
N GLU A 167 -3.34 -3.66 11.99
CA GLU A 167 -2.74 -4.89 12.55
C GLU A 167 -3.76 -5.92 13.08
N GLU A 168 -4.94 -5.47 13.52
CA GLU A 168 -6.04 -6.33 13.99
C GLU A 168 -6.60 -7.25 12.89
N ARG A 169 -6.31 -6.97 11.61
CA ARG A 169 -6.73 -7.84 10.51
C ARG A 169 -5.75 -9.00 10.40
N TRP A 170 -6.25 -10.22 10.49
CA TRP A 170 -5.43 -11.45 10.52
C TRP A 170 -4.40 -11.56 9.39
N TRP A 171 -4.72 -11.04 8.19
CA TRP A 171 -3.84 -11.08 7.03
C TRP A 171 -2.89 -9.87 6.95
N VAL A 172 -3.12 -8.80 7.72
CA VAL A 172 -2.15 -7.69 7.87
C VAL A 172 -1.24 -7.95 9.06
N GLY A 173 -1.80 -8.27 10.23
CA GLY A 173 -1.05 -8.74 11.39
C GLY A 173 0.26 -7.98 11.63
N ARG A 174 1.37 -8.72 11.53
CA ARG A 174 2.72 -8.24 11.85
C ARG A 174 3.45 -7.60 10.67
N TRP A 175 2.76 -7.27 9.59
CA TRP A 175 3.38 -6.68 8.39
C TRP A 175 4.16 -5.40 8.66
N HIS A 176 3.76 -4.61 9.64
CA HIS A 176 4.51 -3.43 10.05
C HIS A 176 5.91 -3.79 10.59
N GLU A 177 6.04 -4.89 11.33
CA GLU A 177 7.33 -5.38 11.84
C GLU A 177 8.16 -6.03 10.74
N ILE A 178 7.52 -6.81 9.87
CA ILE A 178 8.16 -7.45 8.71
C ILE A 178 8.77 -6.38 7.80
N LEU A 179 8.01 -5.34 7.49
CA LEU A 179 8.47 -4.23 6.66
C LEU A 179 9.68 -3.51 7.28
N VAL A 180 9.60 -3.18 8.57
CA VAL A 180 10.70 -2.52 9.27
C VAL A 180 11.95 -3.42 9.29
N ALA A 181 11.80 -4.71 9.58
CA ALA A 181 12.93 -5.63 9.61
C ALA A 181 13.60 -5.79 8.24
N ALA A 182 12.81 -5.90 7.17
CA ALA A 182 13.33 -5.98 5.81
C ALA A 182 14.08 -4.71 5.42
N VAL A 183 13.51 -3.53 5.70
CA VAL A 183 14.16 -2.24 5.41
C VAL A 183 15.43 -2.06 6.25
N ASP A 184 15.40 -2.38 7.54
CA ASP A 184 16.58 -2.26 8.42
C ASP A 184 17.70 -3.21 7.97
N ALA A 185 17.38 -4.37 7.38
CA ALA A 185 18.35 -5.31 6.82
C ALA A 185 18.96 -4.83 5.48
N ALA A 186 18.18 -4.11 4.67
CA ALA A 186 18.61 -3.52 3.41
C ALA A 186 19.27 -2.14 3.58
N TRP A 187 19.25 -1.58 4.79
CA TRP A 187 19.76 -0.23 5.06
C TRP A 187 21.24 -0.11 4.68
N PRO A 188 21.65 0.96 3.95
CA PRO A 188 23.05 1.18 3.59
C PRO A 188 23.92 1.26 4.84
N LYS A 189 24.97 0.44 4.90
CA LYS A 189 25.83 0.31 6.09
C LYS A 189 26.89 1.41 6.23
N ASP A 190 26.99 2.32 5.26
CA ASP A 190 28.11 3.25 5.11
C ASP A 190 27.69 4.73 4.94
N VAL A 191 26.58 5.17 5.54
CA VAL A 191 26.18 6.60 5.62
C VAL A 191 26.44 7.15 7.02
#